data_AF-A0A538T2D2-F1
#
_entry.id   AF-A0A538T2D2-F1
#
_cell.length_a   1.000
_cell.length_b   1.000
_cell.length_c   1.000
_cell.angle_alpha   90.00
_cell.angle_beta   90.00
_cell.angle_gamma   90.00
#
_symmetry.space_group_name_H-M   'P 1'
#
loop_
_entity.id
_entity.type
_entity.pdbx_description
1 polymer ?
#
loop_
_entity_poly.entity_id
_entity_poly.type
_entity_poly.pdbx_seq_one_letter_code
_entity_poly.pdbx_strand_id
1 'polypeptide(L)'
;MSETSALAHRVLSSSVARLVAAGARKIMITSSAAGEGKSTIAAELGRNLAQSGRMGIALVDADTIRPTLHRLFHMDNRRGLGELLGEVYHMDLSRENPDQFGVGDWIELIRAQSKTGKLQISEDGEEFSVIFNKGLVSSLSDRRGELDGLLGEILVRQGRISEEQRDAALRVKEEGSHPLGGVLRGLGYLETGELDAALELQLKNRLHRILTLRQPRYSFAETVEAYLPASSGRLLAKADGTGIDRFVLGMVGDYLKHPYLSSQVPSYLKDTPIENLKVLTCGGPAFDLRDSYFSVPFTMVIDRLAKSYDVVLIDSAPVAFDSPTGSLAPTVDGVLLVVGADGLQVSVIQKAKEQLQRSGANLLGVVLNRVDLLKDEAAHYYHSAYR
;
A
#
# COMPACT_ATOMS: atom_id res chain seq x y z
N MET A 1 -26.11 22.81 11.40
CA MET A 1 -25.39 23.13 10.14
C MET A 1 -26.27 24.09 9.35
N SER A 2 -25.73 25.19 8.82
CA SER A 2 -26.50 26.09 7.94
C SER A 2 -26.73 25.45 6.57
N GLU A 3 -27.78 25.85 5.84
CA GLU A 3 -28.03 25.35 4.48
C GLU A 3 -26.85 25.59 3.54
N THR A 4 -26.16 26.74 3.69
CA THR A 4 -24.98 27.09 2.92
C THR A 4 -23.80 26.14 3.18
N SER A 5 -23.57 25.77 4.45
CA SER A 5 -22.55 24.78 4.80
C SER A 5 -22.93 23.41 4.21
N ALA A 6 -24.18 22.98 4.33
CA ALA A 6 -24.66 21.73 3.75
C ALA A 6 -24.45 21.68 2.21
N LEU A 7 -24.68 22.80 1.52
CA LEU A 7 -24.39 22.92 0.08
C LEU A 7 -22.89 22.80 -0.21
N ALA A 8 -22.03 23.48 0.56
CA ALA A 8 -20.58 23.41 0.38
C ALA A 8 -20.06 21.97 0.55
N HIS A 9 -20.53 21.23 1.56
CA HIS A 9 -20.15 19.83 1.73
C HIS A 9 -20.62 18.94 0.57
N ARG A 10 -21.81 19.18 0.00
CA ARG A 10 -22.28 18.46 -1.19
C ARG A 10 -21.41 18.74 -2.42
N VAL A 11 -20.98 19.99 -2.62
CA VAL A 11 -20.08 20.37 -3.71
C VAL A 11 -18.71 19.70 -3.55
N LEU A 12 -18.18 19.65 -2.32
CA LEU A 12 -16.95 18.93 -2.02
C LEU A 12 -17.11 17.43 -2.33
N SER A 13 -18.17 16.80 -1.85
CA SER A 13 -18.45 15.38 -2.11
C SER A 13 -18.59 15.09 -3.60
N SER A 14 -19.27 15.93 -4.38
CA SER A 14 -19.36 15.77 -5.84
C SER A 14 -18.00 15.85 -6.53
N SER A 15 -17.13 16.77 -6.08
CA SER A 15 -15.78 16.91 -6.61
C SER A 15 -14.91 15.70 -6.29
N VAL A 16 -14.98 15.20 -5.05
CA VAL A 16 -14.26 13.99 -4.65
C VAL A 16 -14.79 12.75 -5.37
N ALA A 17 -16.11 12.62 -5.54
CA ALA A 17 -16.70 11.50 -6.29
C ALA A 17 -16.18 11.43 -7.73
N ARG A 18 -15.95 12.58 -8.39
CA ARG A 18 -15.32 12.62 -9.73
C ARG A 18 -13.87 12.12 -9.70
N LEU A 19 -13.11 12.46 -8.65
CA LEU A 19 -11.74 11.96 -8.49
C LEU A 19 -11.72 10.45 -8.30
N VAL A 20 -12.67 9.91 -7.51
CA VAL A 20 -12.79 8.46 -7.32
C VAL A 20 -13.20 7.77 -8.63
N ALA A 21 -14.15 8.33 -9.37
CA ALA A 21 -14.53 7.82 -10.70
C ALA A 21 -13.36 7.85 -11.71
N ALA A 22 -12.40 8.78 -11.53
CA ALA A 22 -11.17 8.86 -12.31
C ALA A 22 -10.06 7.91 -11.79
N GLY A 23 -10.32 7.12 -10.74
CA GLY A 23 -9.42 6.08 -10.24
C GLY A 23 -8.74 6.39 -8.90
N ALA A 24 -9.00 7.53 -8.26
CA ALA A 24 -8.45 7.80 -6.93
C ALA A 24 -9.13 6.92 -5.87
N ARG A 25 -8.36 6.11 -5.14
CA ARG A 25 -8.85 5.17 -4.11
C ARG A 25 -8.40 5.54 -2.71
N LYS A 26 -7.26 6.23 -2.56
CA LYS A 26 -6.68 6.64 -1.27
C LYS A 26 -6.58 8.16 -1.22
N ILE A 27 -7.44 8.80 -0.42
CA ILE A 27 -7.47 10.26 -0.30
C ILE A 27 -7.19 10.64 1.16
N MET A 28 -6.11 11.39 1.37
CA MET A 28 -5.76 11.92 2.68
C MET A 28 -6.38 13.31 2.89
N ILE A 29 -6.94 13.53 4.07
CA ILE A 29 -7.44 14.82 4.52
C ILE A 29 -6.53 15.28 5.66
N THR A 30 -5.79 16.36 5.41
CA THR A 30 -4.94 17.00 6.41
C THR A 30 -5.30 18.47 6.54
N SER A 31 -4.63 19.20 7.42
CA SER A 31 -4.80 20.62 7.60
C SER A 31 -3.46 21.34 7.75
N SER A 32 -3.45 22.65 7.56
CA SER A 32 -2.26 23.46 7.78
C SER A 32 -1.90 23.51 9.27
N ALA A 33 -2.89 23.61 10.15
CA ALA A 33 -2.74 23.73 11.59
C ALA A 33 -3.80 22.92 12.35
N ALA A 34 -3.55 22.74 13.65
CA ALA A 34 -4.49 22.07 14.53
C ALA A 34 -5.79 22.87 14.65
N GLY A 35 -6.91 22.15 14.63
CA GLY A 35 -8.22 22.75 14.89
C GLY A 35 -8.89 23.38 13.67
N GLU A 36 -8.39 23.26 12.44
CA GLU A 36 -9.06 23.81 11.23
C GLU A 36 -10.28 22.99 10.75
N GLY A 37 -10.64 21.93 11.48
CA GLY A 37 -11.84 21.12 11.21
C GLY A 37 -11.65 19.96 10.22
N LYS A 38 -10.40 19.58 9.89
CA LYS A 38 -10.10 18.44 9.00
C LYS A 38 -10.89 17.17 9.29
N SER A 39 -11.02 16.79 10.55
CA SER A 39 -11.70 15.57 10.97
C SER A 39 -13.21 15.65 10.79
N THR A 40 -13.77 16.85 10.97
CA THR A 40 -15.18 17.13 10.65
C THR A 40 -15.41 17.04 9.14
N ILE A 41 -14.54 17.67 8.33
CA ILE A 41 -14.58 17.57 6.87
C ILE A 41 -14.48 16.11 6.42
N ALA A 42 -13.54 15.34 6.97
CA ALA A 42 -13.34 13.93 6.63
C ALA A 42 -14.57 13.07 6.98
N ALA A 43 -15.13 13.26 8.17
CA ALA A 43 -16.34 12.56 8.61
C ALA A 43 -17.53 12.91 7.71
N GLU A 44 -17.81 14.19 7.47
CA GLU A 44 -18.95 14.63 6.64
C GLU A 44 -18.79 14.22 5.17
N LEU A 45 -17.57 14.28 4.64
CA LEU A 45 -17.26 13.77 3.31
C LEU A 45 -17.58 12.28 3.20
N GLY A 46 -17.14 11.47 4.17
CA GLY A 46 -17.45 10.03 4.22
C GLY A 46 -18.94 9.75 4.31
N ARG A 47 -19.69 10.48 5.16
CA ARG A 47 -21.15 10.37 5.28
C ARG A 47 -21.85 10.67 3.96
N ASN A 48 -21.50 11.80 3.34
CA ASN A 48 -22.13 12.24 2.10
C ASN A 48 -21.82 11.31 0.93
N LEU A 49 -20.58 10.84 0.78
CA LEU A 49 -20.21 9.91 -0.29
C LEU A 49 -20.95 8.57 -0.15
N ALA A 50 -21.03 8.02 1.08
CA ALA A 50 -21.75 6.79 1.35
C ALA A 50 -23.26 6.92 1.05
N GLN A 51 -23.88 8.03 1.47
CA GLN A 51 -25.32 8.27 1.30
C GLN A 51 -25.72 8.64 -0.13
N SER A 52 -24.93 9.46 -0.82
CA SER A 52 -25.28 9.99 -2.14
C SER A 52 -24.83 9.10 -3.30
N GLY A 53 -23.77 8.31 -3.11
CA GLY A 53 -23.14 7.52 -4.17
C GLY A 53 -23.31 6.01 -4.04
N ARG A 54 -23.87 5.48 -2.94
CA ARG A 54 -23.79 4.05 -2.57
C ARG A 54 -22.37 3.48 -2.64
N MET A 55 -21.37 4.34 -2.44
CA MET A 55 -19.97 3.96 -2.47
C MET A 55 -19.58 3.32 -1.14
N GLY A 56 -18.81 2.24 -1.20
CA GLY A 56 -18.11 1.67 -0.05
C GLY A 56 -17.01 2.62 0.40
N ILE A 57 -17.14 3.17 1.61
CA ILE A 57 -16.19 4.09 2.23
C ILE A 57 -15.54 3.44 3.46
N ALA A 58 -14.21 3.41 3.47
CA ALA A 58 -13.44 3.18 4.69
C ALA A 58 -12.84 4.50 5.16
N LEU A 59 -13.24 4.97 6.34
CA LEU A 59 -12.69 6.18 6.96
C LEU A 59 -11.67 5.78 8.04
N VAL A 60 -10.42 6.22 7.91
CA VAL A 60 -9.30 5.84 8.77
C VAL A 60 -8.84 7.06 9.59
N ASP A 61 -8.81 6.92 10.92
CA ASP A 61 -8.22 7.91 11.83
C ASP A 61 -6.72 7.62 11.99
N ALA A 62 -5.90 8.35 11.23
CA ALA A 62 -4.44 8.29 11.26
C ALA A 62 -3.82 9.50 11.97
N ASP A 63 -4.63 10.31 12.69
CA ASP A 63 -4.13 11.38 13.54
C ASP A 63 -3.70 10.81 14.90
N THR A 64 -2.46 10.33 14.98
CA THR A 64 -1.88 9.78 16.21
C THR A 64 -1.64 10.82 17.30
N ILE A 65 -1.75 12.11 16.98
CA ILE A 65 -1.54 13.21 17.94
C ILE A 65 -2.85 13.51 18.67
N ARG A 66 -3.95 13.63 17.93
CA ARG A 66 -5.26 13.94 18.50
C ARG A 66 -6.38 13.21 17.75
N PRO A 67 -6.59 11.91 18.02
CA PRO A 67 -7.67 11.14 17.42
C PRO A 67 -9.04 11.75 17.70
N THR A 68 -9.92 11.79 16.70
CA THR A 68 -11.22 12.46 16.82
C THR A 68 -12.38 11.70 16.20
N LEU A 69 -12.14 10.81 15.23
CA LEU A 69 -13.23 10.15 14.51
C LEU A 69 -14.08 9.28 15.43
N HIS A 70 -13.47 8.59 16.38
CA HIS A 70 -14.20 7.81 17.39
C HIS A 70 -15.23 8.68 18.16
N ARG A 71 -14.92 9.95 18.45
CA ARG A 71 -15.89 10.87 19.10
C ARG A 71 -16.98 11.32 18.13
N LEU A 72 -16.63 11.64 16.89
CA LEU A 72 -17.58 12.09 15.87
C LEU A 72 -18.58 10.98 15.46
N PHE A 73 -18.21 9.72 15.64
CA PHE A 73 -19.04 8.56 15.35
C PHE A 73 -19.57 7.85 16.61
N HIS A 74 -19.30 8.38 17.81
CA HIS A 74 -19.73 7.80 19.10
C HIS A 74 -19.29 6.34 19.31
N MET A 75 -18.02 6.06 19.02
CA MET A 75 -17.41 4.73 19.07
C MET A 75 -16.32 4.64 20.13
N ASP A 76 -16.09 3.42 20.62
CA ASP A 76 -14.92 3.07 21.42
C ASP A 76 -13.62 3.28 20.62
N ASN A 77 -12.50 3.60 21.28
CA ASN A 77 -11.19 3.78 20.64
C ASN A 77 -10.09 2.90 21.27
N ARG A 78 -10.43 1.83 21.99
CA ARG A 78 -9.45 0.93 22.63
C ARG A 78 -8.86 -0.11 21.69
N ARG A 79 -9.51 -0.35 20.55
CA ARG A 79 -9.05 -1.27 19.50
C ARG A 79 -9.33 -0.62 18.15
N GLY A 80 -8.26 -0.25 17.45
CA GLY A 80 -8.23 0.51 16.21
C GLY A 80 -6.92 0.28 15.45
N LEU A 81 -6.45 1.31 14.75
CA LEU A 81 -5.27 1.23 13.89
C LEU A 81 -4.02 0.80 14.67
N GLY A 82 -3.73 1.41 15.82
CA GLY A 82 -2.56 1.05 16.63
C GLY A 82 -2.54 -0.42 17.02
N GLU A 83 -3.68 -0.95 17.50
CA GLU A 83 -3.82 -2.37 17.82
C GLU A 83 -3.74 -3.25 16.58
N LEU A 84 -4.33 -2.85 15.45
CA LEU A 84 -4.21 -3.61 14.20
C LEU A 84 -2.73 -3.75 13.79
N LEU A 85 -1.97 -2.67 13.83
CA LEU A 85 -0.56 -2.70 13.45
C LEU A 85 0.26 -3.56 14.43
N GLY A 86 0.02 -3.44 15.74
CA GLY A 86 0.75 -4.19 16.76
C GLY A 86 0.36 -5.66 16.87
N GLU A 87 -0.94 -5.96 16.98
CA GLU A 87 -1.47 -7.31 17.23
C GLU A 87 -1.46 -8.20 15.99
N VAL A 88 -1.70 -7.62 14.80
CA VAL A 88 -1.81 -8.41 13.56
C VAL A 88 -0.50 -8.38 12.78
N TYR A 89 0.04 -7.20 12.49
CA TYR A 89 1.20 -7.10 11.61
C TYR A 89 2.53 -7.41 12.31
N HIS A 90 2.61 -7.17 13.62
CA HIS A 90 3.81 -7.43 14.44
C HIS A 90 3.67 -8.61 15.42
N MET A 91 2.77 -9.54 15.12
CA MET A 91 2.72 -10.80 15.86
C MET A 91 4.04 -11.57 15.77
N ASP A 92 4.37 -12.26 16.86
CA ASP A 92 5.51 -13.17 16.91
C ASP A 92 5.16 -14.47 16.16
N LEU A 93 5.54 -14.52 14.87
CA LEU A 93 5.29 -15.66 13.99
C LEU A 93 5.87 -16.98 14.53
N SER A 94 6.84 -16.94 15.45
CA SER A 94 7.40 -18.16 16.07
C SER A 94 6.47 -18.80 17.11
N ARG A 95 5.49 -18.06 17.61
CA ARG A 95 4.49 -18.51 18.61
C ARG A 95 3.15 -18.89 18.00
N GLU A 96 2.99 -18.64 16.72
CA GLU A 96 1.75 -18.84 15.98
C GLU A 96 1.75 -20.19 15.26
N ASN A 97 0.55 -20.73 14.98
CA ASN A 97 0.44 -21.92 14.14
C ASN A 97 0.70 -21.53 12.67
N PRO A 98 1.75 -22.06 12.00
CA PRO A 98 2.05 -21.72 10.60
C PRO A 98 0.92 -22.04 9.62
N ASP A 99 0.11 -23.06 9.92
CA ASP A 99 -0.96 -23.55 9.03
C ASP A 99 -2.16 -22.59 8.95
N GLN A 100 -2.25 -21.60 9.86
CA GLN A 100 -3.30 -20.59 9.80
C GLN A 100 -3.03 -19.53 8.71
N PHE A 101 -1.81 -19.50 8.16
CA PHE A 101 -1.35 -18.51 7.21
C PHE A 101 -1.22 -19.10 5.80
N GLY A 102 -1.72 -18.38 4.81
CA GLY A 102 -1.36 -18.64 3.42
C GLY A 102 0.04 -18.11 3.09
N VAL A 103 0.60 -18.51 1.94
CA VAL A 103 1.87 -17.96 1.45
C VAL A 103 1.81 -16.43 1.38
N GLY A 104 0.69 -15.88 0.91
CA GLY A 104 0.48 -14.44 0.83
C GLY A 104 0.57 -13.76 2.20
N ASP A 105 0.01 -14.36 3.25
CA ASP A 105 0.13 -13.82 4.63
C ASP A 105 1.58 -13.84 5.08
N TRP A 106 2.32 -14.93 4.84
CA TRP A 106 3.73 -15.02 5.23
C TRP A 106 4.58 -13.93 4.55
N ILE A 107 4.39 -13.74 3.25
CA ILE A 107 5.09 -12.68 2.50
C ILE A 107 4.74 -11.30 3.07
N GLU A 108 3.46 -11.04 3.33
CA GLU A 108 3.01 -9.77 3.87
C GLU A 108 3.46 -9.52 5.32
N LEU A 109 3.41 -10.52 6.20
CA LEU A 109 3.83 -10.40 7.60
C LEU A 109 5.34 -10.20 7.72
N ILE A 110 6.14 -10.93 6.94
CA ILE A 110 7.60 -10.74 6.88
C ILE A 110 7.93 -9.33 6.35
N ARG A 111 7.19 -8.86 5.33
CA ARG A 111 7.33 -7.50 4.81
C ARG A 111 7.02 -6.44 5.86
N ALA A 112 5.88 -6.58 6.54
CA ALA A 112 5.44 -5.64 7.56
C ALA A 112 6.44 -5.51 8.71
N GLN A 113 7.06 -6.62 9.10
CA GLN A 113 8.09 -6.68 10.13
C GLN A 113 9.49 -6.27 9.61
N SER A 114 9.62 -5.92 8.33
CA SER A 114 10.88 -5.56 7.67
C SER A 114 12.00 -6.58 7.88
N LYS A 115 11.64 -7.87 7.96
CA LYS A 115 12.57 -8.95 8.31
C LYS A 115 13.50 -9.30 7.14
N THR A 116 14.73 -9.69 7.48
CA THR A 116 15.73 -10.21 6.54
C THR A 116 15.92 -11.70 6.81
N GLY A 117 15.79 -12.53 5.79
CA GLY A 117 15.70 -13.96 6.02
C GLY A 117 15.33 -14.78 4.80
N LYS A 118 15.17 -16.09 5.04
CA LYS A 118 14.74 -17.06 4.04
C LYS A 118 13.48 -17.75 4.53
N LEU A 119 12.40 -17.63 3.76
CA LEU A 119 11.18 -18.42 3.94
C LEU A 119 11.28 -19.67 3.07
N GLN A 120 11.28 -20.84 3.68
CA GLN A 120 11.13 -22.12 3.01
C GLN A 120 9.65 -22.51 3.00
N ILE A 121 9.19 -22.96 1.84
CA ILE A 121 7.80 -23.40 1.61
C ILE A 121 7.88 -24.79 0.96
N SER A 122 7.19 -25.79 1.51
CA SER A 122 7.21 -27.14 0.94
C SER A 122 5.86 -27.83 0.97
N GLU A 123 5.54 -28.57 -0.09
CA GLU A 123 4.33 -29.39 -0.22
C GLU A 123 4.64 -30.55 -1.19
N ASP A 124 4.25 -31.78 -0.86
CA ASP A 124 4.32 -32.96 -1.76
C ASP A 124 5.66 -33.17 -2.50
N GLY A 125 6.78 -32.89 -1.83
CA GLY A 125 8.13 -33.04 -2.41
C GLY A 125 8.57 -31.89 -3.32
N GLU A 126 7.76 -30.84 -3.43
CA GLU A 126 8.14 -29.53 -3.94
C GLU A 126 8.72 -28.69 -2.80
N GLU A 127 9.83 -28.00 -3.04
CA GLU A 127 10.45 -27.08 -2.09
C GLU A 127 10.78 -25.77 -2.78
N PHE A 128 10.26 -24.68 -2.23
CA PHE A 128 10.48 -23.31 -2.66
C PHE A 128 11.18 -22.52 -1.57
N SER A 129 11.87 -21.45 -1.97
CA SER A 129 12.56 -20.53 -1.10
C SER A 129 12.29 -19.10 -1.56
N VAL A 130 11.80 -18.25 -0.65
CA VAL A 130 11.70 -16.81 -0.82
C VAL A 130 12.77 -16.15 0.04
N ILE A 131 13.59 -15.28 -0.55
CA ILE A 131 14.60 -14.52 0.18
C ILE A 131 14.10 -13.09 0.37
N PHE A 132 14.20 -12.59 1.59
CA PHE A 132 13.81 -11.25 1.98
C PHE A 132 15.03 -10.43 2.41
N ASN A 133 15.12 -9.20 1.95
CA ASN A 133 16.04 -8.18 2.45
C ASN A 133 15.23 -6.98 2.95
N LYS A 134 15.26 -6.72 4.25
CA LYS A 134 14.50 -5.63 4.90
C LYS A 134 13.01 -5.65 4.50
N GLY A 135 12.41 -6.84 4.52
CA GLY A 135 11.01 -7.08 4.14
C GLY A 135 10.72 -7.14 2.64
N LEU A 136 11.67 -6.79 1.78
CA LEU A 136 11.50 -6.84 0.32
C LEU A 136 11.90 -8.21 -0.23
N VAL A 137 11.10 -8.74 -1.15
CA VAL A 137 11.43 -10.00 -1.84
C VAL A 137 12.56 -9.75 -2.83
N SER A 138 13.73 -10.33 -2.55
CA SER A 138 14.92 -10.24 -3.39
C SER A 138 15.13 -11.48 -4.26
N SER A 139 14.62 -12.64 -3.82
CA SER A 139 14.73 -13.90 -4.56
C SER A 139 13.51 -14.79 -4.40
N LEU A 140 13.28 -15.58 -5.43
CA LEU A 140 12.37 -16.72 -5.40
C LEU A 140 13.06 -17.89 -6.11
N SER A 141 13.25 -19.03 -5.46
CA SER A 141 13.87 -20.22 -6.05
C SER A 141 13.14 -21.50 -5.67
N ASP A 142 13.36 -22.58 -6.43
CA ASP A 142 12.99 -23.94 -6.05
C ASP A 142 14.25 -24.80 -5.84
N ARG A 143 14.14 -25.88 -5.07
CA ARG A 143 15.28 -26.76 -4.76
C ARG A 143 15.75 -27.57 -5.97
N ARG A 144 14.91 -27.76 -6.98
CA ARG A 144 15.21 -28.72 -8.05
C ARG A 144 16.21 -28.21 -9.08
N GLY A 145 16.51 -26.91 -9.16
CA GLY A 145 17.42 -26.41 -10.19
C GLY A 145 16.94 -26.70 -11.63
N GLU A 146 15.70 -27.21 -11.79
CA GLU A 146 15.02 -27.59 -13.05
C GLU A 146 14.72 -26.37 -13.95
N LEU A 147 15.10 -25.18 -13.51
CA LEU A 147 14.57 -23.91 -14.01
C LEU A 147 15.35 -23.30 -15.17
N ASP A 148 16.62 -23.65 -15.35
CA ASP A 148 17.34 -23.22 -16.56
C ASP A 148 16.83 -23.99 -17.78
N GLY A 149 16.44 -25.26 -17.62
CA GLY A 149 15.67 -25.98 -18.64
C GLY A 149 14.39 -25.25 -19.03
N LEU A 150 13.63 -24.80 -18.02
CA LEU A 150 12.37 -24.06 -18.23
C LEU A 150 12.56 -22.69 -18.91
N LEU A 151 13.61 -21.94 -18.55
CA LEU A 151 13.94 -20.66 -19.21
C LEU A 151 14.29 -20.90 -20.68
N GLY A 152 15.12 -21.90 -20.95
CA GLY A 152 15.47 -22.33 -22.30
C GLY A 152 14.24 -22.73 -23.13
N GLU A 153 13.35 -23.55 -22.57
CA GLU A 153 12.10 -23.96 -23.21
C GLU A 153 11.14 -22.79 -23.49
N ILE A 154 11.01 -21.84 -22.55
CA ILE A 154 10.19 -20.63 -22.75
C ILE A 154 10.73 -19.82 -23.93
N LEU A 155 12.04 -19.62 -23.99
CA LEU A 155 12.69 -18.85 -25.05
C LEU A 155 12.56 -19.55 -26.41
N VAL A 156 12.68 -20.88 -26.46
CA VAL A 156 12.43 -21.67 -27.68
C VAL A 156 10.98 -21.54 -28.13
N ARG A 157 10.01 -21.71 -27.21
CA ARG A 157 8.57 -21.62 -27.53
C ARG A 157 8.16 -20.22 -28.01
N GLN A 158 8.81 -19.18 -27.53
CA GLN A 158 8.61 -17.81 -27.99
C GLN A 158 9.35 -17.49 -29.31
N GLY A 159 10.12 -18.43 -29.85
CA GLY A 159 10.93 -18.23 -31.06
C GLY A 159 12.12 -17.30 -30.87
N ARG A 160 12.55 -17.08 -29.62
CA ARG A 160 13.68 -16.20 -29.27
C ARG A 160 15.03 -16.87 -29.47
N ILE A 161 15.11 -18.17 -29.19
CA ILE A 161 16.29 -19.00 -29.45
C ILE A 161 15.87 -20.32 -30.11
N SER A 162 16.77 -20.99 -30.81
CA SER A 162 16.55 -22.35 -31.31
C SER A 162 16.81 -23.41 -30.23
N GLU A 163 16.31 -24.63 -30.44
CA GLU A 163 16.64 -25.77 -29.57
C GLU A 163 18.16 -26.02 -29.51
N GLU A 164 18.87 -25.84 -30.63
CA GLU A 164 20.33 -25.97 -30.69
C GLU A 164 21.04 -24.90 -29.84
N GLN A 165 20.57 -23.64 -29.89
CA GLN A 165 21.11 -22.55 -29.09
C GLN A 165 20.87 -22.77 -27.59
N ARG A 166 19.68 -23.28 -27.22
CA ARG A 166 19.36 -23.69 -25.86
C ARG A 166 20.34 -24.75 -25.37
N ASP A 167 20.51 -25.83 -26.13
CA ASP A 167 21.33 -26.98 -25.72
C ASP A 167 22.81 -26.60 -25.61
N ALA A 168 23.31 -25.75 -26.53
CA ALA A 168 24.66 -25.20 -26.44
C ALA A 168 24.87 -24.37 -25.16
N ALA A 169 23.90 -23.51 -24.82
CA ALA A 169 23.98 -22.68 -23.63
C ALA A 169 23.86 -23.50 -22.33
N LEU A 170 23.03 -24.55 -22.31
CA LEU A 170 22.92 -25.47 -21.16
C LEU A 170 24.25 -26.21 -20.89
N ARG A 171 24.95 -26.67 -21.94
CA ARG A 171 26.28 -27.31 -21.79
C ARG A 171 27.32 -26.36 -21.18
N VAL A 172 27.41 -25.13 -21.69
CA VAL A 172 28.34 -24.11 -21.15
C VAL A 172 27.99 -23.76 -19.70
N LYS A 173 26.71 -23.79 -19.34
CA LYS A 173 26.24 -23.57 -17.98
C LYS A 173 26.56 -24.74 -17.05
N GLU A 174 26.49 -25.99 -17.50
CA GLU A 174 26.92 -27.17 -16.70
C GLU A 174 28.42 -27.12 -16.35
N GLU A 175 29.23 -26.50 -17.22
CA GLU A 175 30.67 -26.29 -17.00
C GLU A 175 31.00 -25.06 -16.13
N GLY A 176 30.01 -24.21 -15.80
CA GLY A 176 30.20 -22.94 -15.10
C GLY A 176 29.18 -22.66 -13.99
N SER A 177 29.34 -21.53 -13.28
CA SER A 177 28.39 -21.09 -12.23
C SER A 177 27.46 -19.95 -12.67
N HIS A 178 27.41 -19.66 -13.97
CA HIS A 178 26.65 -18.54 -14.52
C HIS A 178 25.18 -18.93 -14.77
N PRO A 179 24.19 -18.05 -14.49
CA PRO A 179 22.79 -18.30 -14.85
C PRO A 179 22.61 -18.45 -16.36
N LEU A 180 21.67 -19.28 -16.82
CA LEU A 180 21.48 -19.55 -18.26
C LEU A 180 21.25 -18.26 -19.07
N GLY A 181 20.49 -17.29 -18.55
CA GLY A 181 20.29 -16.00 -19.20
C GLY A 181 21.59 -15.20 -19.41
N GLY A 182 22.54 -15.30 -18.48
CA GLY A 182 23.88 -14.71 -18.62
C GLY A 182 24.70 -15.40 -19.70
N VAL A 183 24.62 -16.73 -19.76
CA VAL A 183 25.29 -17.56 -20.78
C VAL A 183 24.74 -17.27 -22.18
N LEU A 184 23.41 -17.27 -22.34
CA LEU A 184 22.73 -16.99 -23.60
C LEU A 184 23.13 -15.63 -24.18
N ARG A 185 23.23 -14.61 -23.33
CA ARG A 185 23.67 -13.26 -23.74
C ARG A 185 25.17 -13.22 -24.04
N GLY A 186 26.01 -13.90 -23.27
CA GLY A 186 27.44 -14.00 -23.53
C GLY A 186 27.75 -14.70 -24.85
N LEU A 187 26.91 -15.65 -25.26
CA LEU A 187 26.96 -16.32 -26.56
C LEU A 187 26.32 -15.51 -27.70
N GLY A 188 25.70 -14.36 -27.40
CA GLY A 188 25.05 -13.51 -28.39
C GLY A 188 23.72 -14.05 -28.92
N TYR A 189 23.08 -14.98 -28.21
CA TYR A 189 21.80 -15.58 -28.63
C TYR A 189 20.57 -14.76 -28.24
N LEU A 190 20.73 -13.73 -27.40
CA LEU A 190 19.62 -12.90 -26.91
C LEU A 190 20.03 -11.44 -26.71
N GLU A 191 19.10 -10.53 -27.00
CA GLU A 191 19.19 -9.13 -26.58
C GLU A 191 18.62 -8.92 -25.16
N THR A 192 19.02 -7.83 -24.49
CA THR A 192 18.68 -7.57 -23.07
C THR A 192 17.18 -7.59 -22.79
N GLY A 193 16.34 -7.01 -23.67
CA GLY A 193 14.89 -6.91 -23.44
C GLY A 193 14.12 -8.22 -23.69
N GLU A 194 14.69 -9.18 -24.43
CA GLU A 194 14.04 -10.47 -24.71
C GLU A 194 14.13 -11.42 -23.51
N LEU A 195 15.20 -11.28 -22.73
CA LEU A 195 15.41 -12.05 -21.51
C LEU A 195 14.43 -11.62 -20.39
N ASP A 196 14.15 -10.33 -20.28
CA ASP A 196 13.27 -9.77 -19.23
C ASP A 196 11.85 -10.37 -19.29
N ALA A 197 11.25 -10.43 -20.48
CA ALA A 197 9.91 -10.99 -20.66
C ALA A 197 9.82 -12.49 -20.32
N ALA A 198 10.86 -13.27 -20.67
CA ALA A 198 10.93 -14.69 -20.35
C ALA A 198 11.10 -14.91 -18.83
N LEU A 199 11.93 -14.08 -18.18
CA LEU A 199 12.11 -14.10 -16.73
C LEU A 199 10.85 -13.69 -15.96
N GLU A 200 10.13 -12.67 -16.41
CA GLU A 200 8.85 -12.27 -15.83
C GLU A 200 7.83 -13.40 -15.93
N LEU A 201 7.71 -14.07 -17.08
CA LEU A 201 6.80 -15.21 -17.26
C LEU A 201 7.19 -16.39 -16.36
N GLN A 202 8.50 -16.67 -16.23
CA GLN A 202 9.00 -17.71 -15.33
C GLN A 202 8.68 -17.39 -13.87
N LEU A 203 8.90 -16.13 -13.44
CA LEU A 203 8.56 -15.65 -12.11
C LEU A 203 7.05 -15.74 -11.86
N LYS A 204 6.24 -15.38 -12.87
CA LYS A 204 4.77 -15.51 -12.84
C LYS A 204 4.35 -16.94 -12.55
N ASN A 205 4.83 -17.89 -13.35
CA ASN A 205 4.46 -19.30 -13.22
C ASN A 205 4.91 -19.87 -11.87
N ARG A 206 6.09 -19.47 -11.37
CA ARG A 206 6.59 -19.92 -10.07
C ARG A 206 5.73 -19.40 -8.93
N LEU A 207 5.45 -18.09 -8.91
CA LEU A 207 4.57 -17.50 -7.92
C LEU A 207 3.17 -18.09 -7.98
N HIS A 208 2.62 -18.32 -9.18
CA HIS A 208 1.32 -18.97 -9.32
C HIS A 208 1.31 -20.34 -8.65
N ARG A 209 2.31 -21.20 -8.93
CA ARG A 209 2.45 -22.52 -8.27
C ARG A 209 2.46 -22.38 -6.74
N ILE A 210 3.35 -21.52 -6.22
CA ILE A 210 3.50 -21.30 -4.78
C ILE A 210 2.19 -20.79 -4.15
N LEU A 211 1.53 -19.81 -4.77
CA LEU A 211 0.28 -19.22 -4.25
C LEU A 211 -0.93 -20.16 -4.36
N THR A 212 -0.81 -21.25 -5.12
CA THR A 212 -1.88 -22.27 -5.28
C THR A 212 -1.67 -23.55 -4.48
N LEU A 213 -0.57 -23.66 -3.73
CA LEU A 213 -0.33 -24.77 -2.79
C LEU A 213 -1.48 -24.87 -1.78
N ARG A 214 -1.85 -26.09 -1.37
CA ARG A 214 -3.07 -26.33 -0.59
C ARG A 214 -2.82 -26.42 0.92
N GLN A 215 -1.74 -27.09 1.29
CA GLN A 215 -1.27 -27.40 2.64
C GLN A 215 0.28 -27.26 2.70
N PRO A 216 0.83 -26.11 2.30
CA PRO A 216 2.27 -25.88 2.41
C PRO A 216 2.73 -25.87 3.87
N ARG A 217 3.91 -26.42 4.11
CA ARG A 217 4.67 -26.24 5.35
C ARG A 217 5.62 -25.07 5.21
N TYR A 218 5.75 -24.29 6.28
CA TYR A 218 6.56 -23.08 6.30
C TYR A 218 7.69 -23.17 7.32
N SER A 219 8.83 -22.58 6.99
CA SER A 219 9.89 -22.28 7.96
C SER A 219 10.58 -20.98 7.56
N PHE A 220 10.64 -20.04 8.50
CA PHE A 220 11.36 -18.78 8.28
C PHE A 220 12.60 -18.73 9.18
N ALA A 221 13.75 -18.48 8.56
CA ALA A 221 15.02 -18.28 9.25
C ALA A 221 15.53 -16.86 9.00
N GLU A 222 15.64 -16.07 10.08
CA GLU A 222 16.25 -14.74 10.04
C GLU A 222 17.76 -14.85 9.81
N THR A 223 18.30 -13.89 9.06
CA THR A 223 19.74 -13.79 8.80
C THR A 223 20.14 -12.34 8.60
N VAL A 224 21.45 -12.05 8.62
CA VAL A 224 21.97 -10.73 8.25
C VAL A 224 22.24 -10.63 6.76
N GLU A 225 22.15 -9.41 6.22
CA GLU A 225 22.32 -9.10 4.80
C GLU A 225 23.62 -9.68 4.20
N ALA A 226 24.70 -9.71 4.99
CA ALA A 226 26.01 -10.25 4.58
C ALA A 226 26.01 -11.76 4.24
N TYR A 227 25.04 -12.53 4.74
CA TYR A 227 24.92 -13.96 4.44
C TYR A 227 23.85 -14.27 3.39
N LEU A 228 23.21 -13.24 2.83
CA LEU A 228 22.31 -13.44 1.69
C LEU A 228 23.14 -13.80 0.45
N PRO A 229 22.68 -14.76 -0.37
CA PRO A 229 23.33 -15.07 -1.63
C PRO A 229 23.50 -13.81 -2.48
N ALA A 230 24.71 -13.57 -3.02
CA ALA A 230 25.01 -12.42 -3.89
C ALA A 230 24.20 -12.40 -5.20
N SER A 231 23.42 -13.45 -5.45
CA SER A 231 22.91 -13.88 -6.76
C SER A 231 21.39 -13.83 -6.85
N SER A 232 20.72 -12.81 -6.32
CA SER A 232 19.26 -12.72 -6.45
C SER A 232 18.78 -11.27 -6.47
N GLY A 233 18.78 -10.70 -7.67
CA GLY A 233 18.31 -9.33 -7.88
C GLY A 233 18.68 -8.78 -9.24
N ARG A 234 19.88 -9.05 -9.76
CA ARG A 234 20.40 -8.32 -10.94
C ARG A 234 19.62 -8.46 -12.25
N LEU A 235 18.81 -9.51 -12.43
CA LEU A 235 18.16 -9.81 -13.72
C LEU A 235 16.73 -9.27 -13.84
N LEU A 236 16.08 -8.92 -12.74
CA LEU A 236 14.77 -8.22 -12.72
C LEU A 236 14.83 -6.93 -11.88
N ALA A 237 15.99 -6.57 -11.35
CA ALA A 237 16.20 -5.31 -10.67
C ALA A 237 16.14 -4.16 -11.69
N LYS A 238 15.13 -3.30 -11.53
CA LYS A 238 15.37 -1.87 -11.77
C LYS A 238 16.61 -1.44 -10.96
N ALA A 239 17.29 -0.37 -11.35
CA ALA A 239 18.52 0.08 -10.68
C ALA A 239 18.41 0.27 -9.15
N ASP A 240 17.18 0.28 -8.60
CA ASP A 240 16.82 0.38 -7.18
C ASP A 240 16.58 -0.96 -6.45
N GLY A 241 16.62 -2.12 -7.13
CA GLY A 241 16.39 -3.44 -6.53
C GLY A 241 14.93 -3.83 -6.28
N THR A 242 13.94 -3.05 -6.71
CA THR A 242 12.51 -3.24 -6.35
C THR A 242 11.68 -4.08 -7.32
N GLY A 243 12.26 -4.54 -8.43
CA GLY A 243 11.49 -5.13 -9.54
C GLY A 243 10.81 -6.47 -9.20
N ILE A 244 11.53 -7.39 -8.55
CA ILE A 244 10.97 -8.68 -8.11
C ILE A 244 9.90 -8.45 -7.05
N ASP A 245 10.19 -7.63 -6.05
CA ASP A 245 9.27 -7.31 -4.96
C ASP A 245 7.93 -6.77 -5.47
N ARG A 246 7.97 -5.78 -6.35
CA ARG A 246 6.77 -5.17 -6.95
C ARG A 246 5.97 -6.20 -7.74
N PHE A 247 6.64 -7.07 -8.50
CA PHE A 247 6.00 -8.13 -9.26
C PHE A 247 5.30 -9.15 -8.35
N VAL A 248 5.99 -9.58 -7.28
CA VAL A 248 5.45 -10.52 -6.29
C VAL A 248 4.23 -9.92 -5.62
N LEU A 249 4.29 -8.67 -5.17
CA LEU A 249 3.16 -8.00 -4.52
C LEU A 249 1.95 -7.85 -5.43
N GLY A 250 2.15 -7.52 -6.71
CA GLY A 250 1.07 -7.45 -7.68
C GLY A 250 0.31 -8.77 -7.76
N MET A 251 1.05 -9.87 -7.85
CA MET A 251 0.50 -11.22 -7.93
C MET A 251 -0.13 -11.72 -6.62
N VAL A 252 0.54 -11.52 -5.48
CA VAL A 252 -0.03 -11.85 -4.15
C VAL A 252 -1.35 -11.11 -3.97
N GLY A 253 -1.40 -9.86 -4.41
CA GLY A 253 -2.59 -9.02 -4.36
C GLY A 253 -3.80 -9.54 -5.14
N ASP A 254 -3.58 -10.30 -6.21
CA ASP A 254 -4.61 -10.89 -7.08
C ASP A 254 -5.00 -12.32 -6.66
N TYR A 255 -4.12 -13.01 -5.92
CA TYR A 255 -4.29 -14.39 -5.48
C TYR A 255 -4.37 -14.49 -3.94
N LEU A 256 -5.49 -14.03 -3.38
CA LEU A 256 -5.82 -14.23 -1.97
C LEU A 256 -7.01 -15.19 -1.85
N LYS A 257 -6.77 -16.50 -1.88
CA LYS A 257 -7.78 -17.47 -1.40
C LYS A 257 -7.84 -17.42 0.13
N HIS A 258 -8.65 -16.50 0.65
CA HIS A 258 -8.93 -16.23 2.08
C HIS A 258 -7.84 -16.56 3.11
N PRO A 259 -6.67 -15.89 3.04
CA PRO A 259 -5.61 -16.00 4.03
C PRO A 259 -5.85 -15.04 5.24
N TYR A 260 -5.28 -15.33 6.40
CA TYR A 260 -5.52 -14.75 7.74
C TYR A 260 -5.70 -13.22 7.75
N LEU A 261 -4.84 -12.46 7.06
CA LEU A 261 -4.92 -10.99 7.05
C LEU A 261 -6.24 -10.46 6.46
N SER A 262 -6.85 -11.24 5.56
CA SER A 262 -8.09 -10.88 4.89
C SER A 262 -9.30 -10.93 5.81
N SER A 263 -9.26 -11.77 6.85
CA SER A 263 -10.29 -11.81 7.89
C SER A 263 -9.98 -10.86 9.04
N GLN A 264 -8.71 -10.67 9.39
CA GLN A 264 -8.32 -9.82 10.52
C GLN A 264 -8.55 -8.34 10.27
N VAL A 265 -8.11 -7.79 9.13
CA VAL A 265 -8.19 -6.33 8.89
C VAL A 265 -9.64 -5.81 8.97
N PRO A 266 -10.64 -6.47 8.35
CA PRO A 266 -12.04 -6.05 8.51
C PRO A 266 -12.56 -6.11 9.95
N SER A 267 -11.99 -6.94 10.83
CA SER A 267 -12.41 -7.06 12.24
C SER A 267 -12.08 -5.83 13.10
N TYR A 268 -11.22 -4.93 12.60
CA TYR A 268 -10.90 -3.65 13.25
C TYR A 268 -11.76 -2.50 12.71
N LEU A 269 -12.50 -2.72 11.61
CA LEU A 269 -13.43 -1.74 11.08
C LEU A 269 -14.73 -1.75 11.88
N LYS A 270 -15.20 -0.56 12.24
CA LYS A 270 -16.44 -0.36 13.00
C LYS A 270 -17.56 0.07 12.06
N ASP A 271 -18.69 -0.60 12.17
CA ASP A 271 -19.90 -0.23 11.46
C ASP A 271 -20.44 1.10 11.97
N THR A 272 -20.89 1.95 11.04
CA THR A 272 -21.63 3.17 11.38
C THR A 272 -23.12 2.95 11.10
N PRO A 273 -24.01 3.81 11.63
CA PRO A 273 -25.42 3.81 11.24
C PRO A 273 -25.67 4.16 9.76
N ILE A 274 -24.63 4.59 9.04
CA ILE A 274 -24.70 4.93 7.62
C ILE A 274 -24.23 3.72 6.82
N GLU A 275 -25.13 3.22 5.98
CA GLU A 275 -24.82 2.10 5.07
C GLU A 275 -23.59 2.42 4.22
N ASN A 276 -22.75 1.42 3.99
CA ASN A 276 -21.50 1.53 3.21
C ASN A 276 -20.42 2.44 3.82
N LEU A 277 -20.57 2.93 5.04
CA LEU A 277 -19.52 3.66 5.75
C LEU A 277 -19.01 2.88 6.95
N LYS A 278 -17.72 2.52 6.92
CA LYS A 278 -17.00 1.94 8.06
C LYS A 278 -15.89 2.85 8.54
N VAL A 279 -15.56 2.75 9.83
CA VAL A 279 -14.51 3.56 10.47
C VAL A 279 -13.44 2.68 11.09
N LEU A 280 -12.17 2.92 10.74
CA LEU A 280 -11.01 2.45 11.50
C LEU A 280 -10.58 3.57 12.44
N THR A 281 -10.85 3.42 13.74
CA THR A 281 -10.44 4.41 14.75
C THR A 281 -8.92 4.33 14.99
N CYS A 282 -8.30 5.34 15.61
CA CYS A 282 -6.84 5.37 15.77
C CYS A 282 -6.34 4.28 16.74
N GLY A 283 -7.10 3.93 17.77
CA GLY A 283 -6.66 3.00 18.81
C GLY A 283 -6.14 3.69 20.08
N GLY A 284 -5.70 2.88 21.03
CA GLY A 284 -5.33 3.25 22.39
C GLY A 284 -3.86 3.64 22.60
N PRO A 285 -2.86 2.78 22.32
CA PRO A 285 -1.47 3.10 22.58
C PRO A 285 -0.98 4.14 21.58
N ALA A 286 -0.13 5.06 22.05
CA ALA A 286 0.54 6.00 21.16
C ALA A 286 1.51 5.25 20.25
N PHE A 287 1.44 5.51 18.94
CA PHE A 287 2.37 5.03 17.94
C PHE A 287 2.77 6.16 16.98
N ASP A 288 3.90 6.00 16.31
CA ASP A 288 4.44 7.02 15.40
C ASP A 288 4.49 6.48 13.97
N LEU A 289 3.65 7.04 13.11
CA LEU A 289 3.59 6.67 11.69
C LEU A 289 4.78 7.21 10.86
N ARG A 290 5.79 7.81 11.50
CA ARG A 290 7.11 8.07 10.90
C ARG A 290 8.05 6.86 11.02
N ASP A 291 7.83 6.01 12.02
CA ASP A 291 8.61 4.79 12.20
C ASP A 291 8.20 3.76 11.13
N SER A 292 9.18 3.19 10.44
CA SER A 292 8.99 2.06 9.50
C SER A 292 8.24 0.88 10.12
N TYR A 293 8.39 0.68 11.44
CA TYR A 293 7.64 -0.30 12.20
C TYR A 293 6.13 -0.09 12.01
N PHE A 294 5.61 1.14 12.04
CA PHE A 294 4.17 1.38 11.85
C PHE A 294 3.80 1.78 10.42
N SER A 295 4.66 2.51 9.71
CA SER A 295 4.32 3.10 8.40
C SER A 295 4.25 2.08 7.26
N VAL A 296 5.08 1.03 7.29
CA VAL A 296 5.03 -0.07 6.32
C VAL A 296 3.71 -0.83 6.43
N PRO A 297 3.33 -1.40 7.60
CA PRO A 297 2.04 -2.07 7.73
C PRO A 297 0.85 -1.13 7.56
N PHE A 298 0.95 0.14 7.96
CA PHE A 298 -0.10 1.13 7.66
C PHE A 298 -0.37 1.25 6.16
N THR A 299 0.69 1.34 5.34
CA THR A 299 0.57 1.41 3.88
C THR A 299 -0.10 0.14 3.34
N MET A 300 0.28 -1.03 3.86
CA MET A 300 -0.34 -2.31 3.49
C MET A 300 -1.82 -2.37 3.87
N VAL A 301 -2.21 -1.84 5.02
CA VAL A 301 -3.61 -1.74 5.47
C VAL A 301 -4.42 -0.86 4.51
N ILE A 302 -3.95 0.35 4.20
CA ILE A 302 -4.70 1.25 3.31
C ILE A 302 -4.78 0.71 1.88
N ASP A 303 -3.73 0.03 1.39
CA ASP A 303 -3.74 -0.63 0.07
C ASP A 303 -4.75 -1.78 0.03
N ARG A 304 -4.84 -2.56 1.12
CA ARG A 304 -5.83 -3.63 1.26
C ARG A 304 -7.25 -3.08 1.33
N LEU A 305 -7.47 -2.02 2.10
CA LEU A 305 -8.77 -1.35 2.16
C LEU A 305 -9.17 -0.76 0.80
N ALA A 306 -8.22 -0.18 0.06
CA ALA A 306 -8.46 0.37 -1.27
C ALA A 306 -8.89 -0.69 -2.30
N LYS A 307 -8.61 -1.98 -2.08
CA LYS A 307 -9.12 -3.08 -2.90
C LYS A 307 -10.57 -3.45 -2.57
N SER A 308 -10.99 -3.27 -1.32
CA SER A 308 -12.31 -3.69 -0.82
C SER A 308 -13.35 -2.58 -0.75
N TYR A 309 -12.93 -1.32 -0.81
CA TYR A 309 -13.78 -0.13 -0.73
C TYR A 309 -13.56 0.76 -1.95
N ASP A 310 -14.59 1.47 -2.39
CA ASP A 310 -14.48 2.42 -3.50
C ASP A 310 -13.50 3.54 -3.18
N VAL A 311 -13.46 4.01 -1.93
CA VAL A 311 -12.45 4.96 -1.47
C VAL A 311 -12.13 4.80 0.02
N VAL A 312 -10.85 4.95 0.33
CA VAL A 312 -10.29 5.06 1.68
C VAL A 312 -10.01 6.54 1.96
N LEU A 313 -10.73 7.12 2.91
CA LEU A 313 -10.51 8.47 3.40
C LEU A 313 -9.63 8.41 4.64
N ILE A 314 -8.53 9.15 4.65
CA ILE A 314 -7.53 9.09 5.73
C ILE A 314 -7.48 10.46 6.43
N ASP A 315 -8.05 10.57 7.63
CA ASP A 315 -7.89 11.75 8.48
C ASP A 315 -6.50 11.69 9.13
N SER A 316 -5.65 12.68 8.89
CA SER A 316 -4.27 12.71 9.40
C SER A 316 -4.01 13.93 10.28
N ALA A 317 -2.87 13.95 10.98
CA ALA A 317 -2.44 15.12 11.75
C ALA A 317 -2.17 16.35 10.84
N PRO A 318 -2.22 17.59 11.36
CA PRO A 318 -1.86 18.78 10.60
C PRO A 318 -0.42 18.71 10.06
N VAL A 319 -0.19 19.23 8.84
CA VAL A 319 1.11 19.05 8.17
C VAL A 319 2.15 20.11 8.52
N ALA A 320 1.80 21.35 8.89
CA ALA A 320 2.80 22.42 9.08
C ALA A 320 3.70 22.25 10.31
N PHE A 321 3.38 21.31 11.21
CA PHE A 321 4.13 21.04 12.43
C PHE A 321 4.56 19.58 12.37
N ASP A 322 5.87 19.33 12.33
CA ASP A 322 6.53 18.00 12.23
C ASP A 322 5.62 16.84 12.66
N SER A 323 4.92 16.26 11.67
CA SER A 323 3.91 15.22 11.87
C SER A 323 4.10 14.10 10.86
N PRO A 324 3.58 12.88 11.16
CA PRO A 324 3.68 11.76 10.25
C PRO A 324 3.01 11.98 8.88
N THR A 325 2.15 12.98 8.75
CA THR A 325 1.46 13.29 7.50
C THR A 325 2.42 13.48 6.33
N GLY A 326 3.56 14.14 6.56
CA GLY A 326 4.53 14.40 5.50
C GLY A 326 5.09 13.11 4.87
N SER A 327 5.39 12.09 5.69
CA SER A 327 5.94 10.81 5.22
C SER A 327 4.89 9.89 4.61
N LEU A 328 3.61 10.05 4.98
CA LEU A 328 2.51 9.24 4.45
C LEU A 328 1.89 9.82 3.17
N ALA A 329 1.98 11.14 2.97
CA ALA A 329 1.38 11.81 1.82
C ALA A 329 1.79 11.25 0.44
N PRO A 330 2.99 10.67 0.23
CA PRO A 330 3.37 10.05 -1.04
C PRO A 330 2.76 8.66 -1.27
N THR A 331 2.19 8.02 -0.24
CA THR A 331 1.62 6.66 -0.34
C THR A 331 0.13 6.66 -0.72
N VAL A 332 -0.49 7.84 -0.81
CA VAL A 332 -1.89 8.05 -1.18
C VAL A 332 -2.00 8.63 -2.60
N ASP A 333 -3.17 8.47 -3.22
CA ASP A 333 -3.41 8.96 -4.59
C ASP A 333 -3.57 10.48 -4.64
N GLY A 334 -3.96 11.08 -3.51
CA GLY A 334 -3.82 12.52 -3.32
C GLY A 334 -4.27 13.05 -1.97
N VAL A 335 -3.99 14.34 -1.76
CA VAL A 335 -4.19 15.05 -0.49
C VAL A 335 -5.17 16.21 -0.68
N LEU A 336 -6.13 16.32 0.23
CA LEU A 336 -6.98 17.50 0.43
C LEU A 336 -6.45 18.28 1.63
N LEU A 337 -6.07 19.54 1.42
CA LEU A 337 -5.59 20.42 2.48
C LEU A 337 -6.73 21.28 3.01
N VAL A 338 -7.12 21.08 4.26
CA VAL A 338 -8.12 21.91 4.94
C VAL A 338 -7.44 23.13 5.55
N VAL A 339 -8.00 24.31 5.33
CA VAL A 339 -7.49 25.59 5.84
C VAL A 339 -8.62 26.34 6.53
N GLY A 340 -8.38 26.84 7.75
CA GLY A 340 -9.34 27.69 8.46
C GLY A 340 -9.31 29.13 7.95
N ALA A 341 -10.47 29.73 7.73
CA ALA A 341 -10.63 31.15 7.39
C ALA A 341 -10.56 32.07 8.64
N ASP A 342 -10.29 31.52 9.82
CA ASP A 342 -10.31 32.18 11.13
C ASP A 342 -9.00 32.93 11.47
N GLY A 343 -8.18 33.28 10.47
CA GLY A 343 -7.05 34.20 10.63
C GLY A 343 -5.69 33.56 10.89
N LEU A 344 -5.51 32.28 10.51
CA LEU A 344 -4.17 31.68 10.49
C LEU A 344 -3.23 32.48 9.57
N GLN A 345 -1.98 32.64 10.01
CA GLN A 345 -0.99 33.36 9.22
C GLN A 345 -0.75 32.64 7.90
N VAL A 346 -0.76 33.39 6.79
CA VAL A 346 -0.43 32.90 5.44
C VAL A 346 0.88 32.10 5.43
N SER A 347 1.82 32.46 6.30
CA SER A 347 3.09 31.75 6.50
C SER A 347 2.92 30.27 6.93
N VAL A 348 1.93 29.95 7.77
CA VAL A 348 1.65 28.57 8.21
C VAL A 348 1.08 27.75 7.07
N ILE A 349 0.16 28.33 6.29
CA ILE A 349 -0.41 27.70 5.10
C ILE A 349 0.66 27.47 4.04
N GLN A 350 1.57 28.43 3.84
CA GLN A 350 2.70 28.28 2.92
C GLN A 350 3.65 27.17 3.37
N LYS A 351 3.99 27.11 4.66
CA LYS A 351 4.80 26.00 5.22
C LYS A 351 4.13 24.65 5.02
N ALA A 352 2.83 24.55 5.24
CA ALA A 352 2.06 23.33 5.01
C ALA A 352 2.16 22.86 3.56
N LYS A 353 1.94 23.79 2.62
CA LYS A 353 2.04 23.53 1.18
C LYS A 353 3.47 23.12 0.79
N GLU A 354 4.49 23.84 1.25
CA GLU A 354 5.89 23.52 0.98
C GLU A 354 6.26 22.12 1.47
N GLN A 355 5.78 21.72 2.65
CA GLN A 355 6.06 20.40 3.21
C GLN A 355 5.41 19.28 2.40
N LEU A 356 4.15 19.46 1.96
CA LEU A 356 3.50 18.52 1.04
C LEU A 356 4.20 18.45 -0.33
N GLN A 357 4.66 19.59 -0.85
CA GLN A 357 5.41 19.63 -2.11
C GLN A 357 6.77 18.94 -2.00
N ARG A 358 7.50 19.17 -0.90
CA ARG A 358 8.81 18.54 -0.64
C ARG A 358 8.69 17.03 -0.44
N SER A 359 7.59 16.54 0.13
CA SER A 359 7.38 15.09 0.27
C SER A 359 6.99 14.41 -1.05
N GLY A 360 6.62 15.18 -2.09
CA GLY A 360 6.13 14.63 -3.35
C GLY A 360 4.65 14.26 -3.31
N ALA A 361 3.87 14.86 -2.40
CA ALA A 361 2.44 14.64 -2.31
C ALA A 361 1.69 15.19 -3.54
N ASN A 362 0.70 14.43 -4.01
CA ASN A 362 -0.23 14.91 -5.03
C ASN A 362 -1.35 15.74 -4.37
N LEU A 363 -1.19 17.07 -4.34
CA LEU A 363 -2.19 17.97 -3.76
C LEU A 363 -3.39 18.11 -4.72
N LEU A 364 -4.52 17.51 -4.36
CA LEU A 364 -5.77 17.51 -5.14
C LEU A 364 -6.50 18.85 -5.08
N GLY A 365 -6.37 19.56 -3.95
CA GLY A 365 -7.04 20.83 -3.74
C GLY A 365 -7.01 21.30 -2.28
N VAL A 366 -7.64 22.45 -2.05
CA VAL A 366 -7.76 23.10 -0.74
C VAL A 366 -9.24 23.23 -0.38
N VAL A 367 -9.57 22.93 0.88
CA VAL A 367 -10.90 23.15 1.45
C VAL A 367 -10.80 24.31 2.44
N LEU A 368 -11.39 25.45 2.10
CA LEU A 368 -11.49 26.59 3.01
C LEU A 368 -12.67 26.37 3.95
N ASN A 369 -12.40 26.27 5.25
CA ASN A 369 -13.38 26.02 6.29
C ASN A 369 -13.58 27.25 7.18
N ARG A 370 -14.70 27.31 7.92
CA ARG A 370 -15.04 28.40 8.86
C ARG A 370 -15.12 29.80 8.24
N VAL A 371 -15.55 29.88 6.98
CA VAL A 371 -15.76 31.17 6.30
C VAL A 371 -16.93 31.91 6.95
N ASP A 372 -16.67 33.13 7.42
CA ASP A 372 -17.70 34.04 7.92
C ASP A 372 -18.26 34.87 6.76
N LEU A 373 -19.31 34.34 6.13
CA LEU A 373 -19.98 34.98 5.00
C LEU A 373 -20.70 36.30 5.36
N LEU A 374 -20.87 36.61 6.65
CA LEU A 374 -21.51 37.84 7.11
C LEU A 374 -20.52 38.99 7.29
N LYS A 375 -19.21 38.70 7.45
CA LYS A 375 -18.15 39.72 7.53
C LYS A 375 -17.54 40.07 6.17
N ASP A 376 -17.65 39.19 5.18
CA ASP A 376 -17.24 39.46 3.80
C ASP A 376 -18.36 40.21 3.03
N GLU A 377 -18.62 41.48 3.37
CA GLU A 377 -19.56 42.36 2.66
C GLU A 377 -19.22 42.56 1.16
N ALA A 378 -18.06 42.10 0.70
CA ALA A 378 -17.73 42.03 -0.72
C ALA A 378 -18.56 41.00 -1.51
N ALA A 379 -19.12 39.98 -0.87
CA ALA A 379 -19.96 38.96 -1.53
C ALA A 379 -21.37 39.47 -1.85
N HIS A 380 -21.87 40.48 -1.14
CA HIS A 380 -23.17 41.09 -1.42
C HIS A 380 -23.18 41.92 -2.72
N TYR A 381 -22.01 42.33 -3.22
CA TYR A 381 -21.89 43.08 -4.48
C TYR A 381 -22.21 42.22 -5.71
N TYR A 382 -22.05 40.89 -5.63
CA TYR A 382 -22.38 39.98 -6.74
C TYR A 382 -23.88 39.64 -6.82
N HIS A 383 -24.58 39.63 -5.68
CA HIS A 383 -26.01 39.29 -5.63
C HIS A 383 -26.93 40.45 -6.01
N SER A 384 -26.46 41.70 -5.98
CA SER A 384 -27.20 42.88 -6.44
C SER A 384 -27.06 43.16 -7.94
N ALA A 385 -26.07 42.57 -8.62
CA ALA A 385 -25.80 42.81 -10.04
C ALA A 385 -26.67 41.97 -11.01
N TYR A 386 -27.46 41.02 -10.50
CA TYR A 386 -28.34 40.14 -11.31
C TYR A 386 -29.79 40.11 -10.80
N ARG A 387 -30.25 41.19 -10.16
CA ARG A 387 -31.69 41.40 -9.90
C ARG A 387 -32.32 42.32 -10.91
#